data_AF-A0A3M1T8I0-F1
#
_entry.id   AF-A0A3M1T8I0-F1
#
_cell.length_a   1.000
_cell.length_b   1.000
_cell.length_c   1.000
_cell.angle_alpha   90.00
_cell.angle_beta   90.00
_cell.angle_gamma   90.00
#
_symmetry.space_group_name_H-M   'P 1'
#
loop_
_entity.id
_entity.type
_entity.pdbx_description
1 polymer ?
#
loop_
_entity_poly.entity_id
_entity_poly.type
_entity_poly.pdbx_seq_one_letter_code
_entity_poly.pdbx_strand_id
1 'polypeptide(L)'
;MAHDDPDLPLRSGVRIRLRSDLPPQEAEACLSRLEVIEGAIDSAFPWLEEPPGPRTTLVLADPARYALHASDHEADPASDAFVCAEGEVVARHRPSVVDDRPPFPTEPSVRPLAAALLRRRLLARYGADLPPTWIEEGLAQVTVDLAASALGEEGPLRRRTLERLVDATLPLYLGGRPALARLLAARGRAEMRRAGNAALAWGAVRFLLADAQRSRLVSAALAEAGGLPSAEEDWEEALAEARRQESAFEAFLLGALLEELLATYEEAPRPVDRWEAAACLRLVANIDLDAEADDETRARLVEGARRILREHPPAPRFLDRYVAELDRLGATRSRLAAMRRLQRAVRHELLRRSQGYGHPAIERALRDLPRALQRALRRQERSGERR
;
A
#
# COMPACT_ATOMS: atom_id res chain seq x y z
N MET A 1 -29.53 11.04 -12.09
CA MET A 1 -30.32 12.05 -11.34
C MET A 1 -29.45 12.44 -10.16
N ALA A 2 -29.23 13.72 -9.87
CA ALA A 2 -28.58 14.08 -8.61
C ALA A 2 -29.51 13.64 -7.47
N HIS A 3 -29.04 12.75 -6.60
CA HIS A 3 -29.85 12.17 -5.53
C HIS A 3 -29.55 12.89 -4.23
N ASP A 4 -29.77 14.20 -4.30
CA ASP A 4 -30.09 15.03 -3.16
C ASP A 4 -31.41 14.46 -2.60
N ASP A 5 -31.38 13.48 -1.67
CA ASP A 5 -32.59 13.03 -0.98
C ASP A 5 -33.10 14.24 -0.17
N PRO A 6 -34.08 15.00 -0.73
CA PRO A 6 -34.37 16.34 -0.26
C PRO A 6 -34.99 16.29 1.14
N ASP A 7 -35.55 15.13 1.50
CA ASP A 7 -36.25 14.86 2.75
C ASP A 7 -35.28 14.63 3.91
N LEU A 8 -33.99 14.39 3.64
CA LEU A 8 -32.98 14.28 4.68
C LEU A 8 -32.46 15.64 5.14
N PRO A 9 -32.28 15.86 6.46
CA PRO A 9 -31.66 17.06 7.00
C PRO A 9 -30.30 17.36 6.34
N LEU A 10 -30.16 18.58 5.82
CA LEU A 10 -28.92 19.09 5.24
C LEU A 10 -28.12 19.88 6.29
N ARG A 11 -26.84 19.55 6.43
CA ARG A 11 -25.86 20.32 7.21
C ARG A 11 -24.73 20.76 6.29
N SER A 12 -24.27 22.00 6.44
CA SER A 12 -23.23 22.57 5.59
C SER A 12 -22.00 22.89 6.42
N GLY A 13 -20.87 22.29 6.06
CA GLY A 13 -19.53 22.66 6.49
C GLY A 13 -18.84 23.55 5.44
N VAL A 14 -17.51 23.63 5.54
CA VAL A 14 -16.67 24.42 4.64
C VAL A 14 -16.50 23.71 3.29
N ARG A 15 -16.20 22.40 3.33
CA ARG A 15 -15.95 21.55 2.15
C ARG A 15 -17.12 20.61 1.85
N ILE A 16 -17.94 20.28 2.85
CA ILE A 16 -18.98 19.24 2.72
C ILE A 16 -20.38 19.78 3.01
N ARG A 17 -21.33 19.34 2.20
CA ARG A 17 -22.77 19.36 2.45
C ARG A 17 -23.20 17.95 2.83
N LEU A 18 -23.45 17.71 4.11
CA LEU A 18 -23.87 16.41 4.62
C LEU A 18 -25.40 16.30 4.60
N ARG A 19 -25.91 15.29 3.91
CA ARG A 19 -27.28 14.80 4.09
C ARG A 19 -27.25 13.49 4.87
N SER A 20 -28.08 13.38 5.89
CA SER A 20 -28.11 12.18 6.72
C SER A 20 -29.42 11.98 7.48
N ASP A 21 -29.77 10.72 7.72
CA ASP A 21 -30.82 10.29 8.66
C ASP A 21 -30.31 10.10 10.10
N LEU A 22 -29.07 10.53 10.38
CA LEU A 22 -28.45 10.46 11.70
C LEU A 22 -29.05 11.44 12.72
N PRO A 23 -29.05 11.09 14.02
CA PRO A 23 -29.32 12.03 15.10
C PRO A 23 -28.44 13.30 15.00
N PRO A 24 -28.92 14.48 15.42
CA PRO A 24 -28.20 15.74 15.19
C PRO A 24 -26.75 15.79 15.68
N GLN A 25 -26.47 15.21 16.85
CA GLN A 25 -25.12 15.18 17.42
C GLN A 25 -24.17 14.26 16.63
N GLU A 26 -24.67 13.11 16.17
CA GLU A 26 -23.91 12.16 15.35
C GLU A 26 -23.65 12.73 13.95
N ALA A 27 -24.63 13.42 13.37
CA ALA A 27 -24.49 14.10 12.10
C ALA A 27 -23.42 15.22 12.16
N GLU A 28 -23.37 15.99 13.25
CA GLU A 28 -22.36 17.04 13.44
C GLU A 28 -20.95 16.46 13.60
N ALA A 29 -20.82 15.39 14.37
CA ALA A 29 -19.56 14.65 14.51
C ALA A 29 -19.11 14.05 13.16
N CYS A 30 -20.06 13.52 12.39
CA CYS A 30 -19.82 12.97 11.06
C CYS A 30 -19.32 14.05 10.08
N LEU A 31 -20.00 15.20 10.03
CA LEU A 31 -19.60 16.34 9.22
C LEU A 31 -18.18 16.81 9.59
N SER A 32 -17.90 16.98 10.87
CA SER A 32 -16.57 17.39 11.35
C SER A 32 -15.47 16.43 10.91
N ARG A 33 -15.72 15.12 10.94
CA ARG A 33 -14.74 14.11 10.48
C ARG A 33 -14.58 14.14 8.96
N LEU A 34 -15.66 14.29 8.20
CA LEU A 34 -15.61 14.43 6.74
C LEU A 34 -14.78 15.64 6.31
N GLU A 35 -14.92 16.78 7.00
CA GLU A 35 -14.12 17.98 6.78
C GLU A 35 -12.62 17.74 7.02
N VAL A 36 -12.27 16.99 8.07
CA VAL A 36 -10.88 16.59 8.35
C VAL A 36 -10.32 15.71 7.24
N ILE A 37 -11.08 14.71 6.78
CA ILE A 37 -10.63 13.81 5.69
C ILE A 37 -10.45 14.59 4.39
N GLU A 38 -11.41 15.44 4.00
CA GLU A 38 -11.31 16.26 2.80
C GLU A 38 -10.12 17.23 2.87
N GLY A 39 -9.89 17.86 4.03
CA GLY A 39 -8.73 18.72 4.25
C GLY A 39 -7.39 17.97 4.14
N ALA A 40 -7.34 16.72 4.59
CA ALA A 40 -6.17 15.85 4.42
C ALA A 40 -5.94 15.51 2.93
N ILE A 41 -7.01 15.24 2.16
CA ILE A 41 -6.92 14.99 0.71
C ILE A 41 -6.46 16.25 -0.04
N ASP A 42 -7.01 17.43 0.29
CA ASP A 42 -6.58 18.71 -0.30
C ASP A 42 -5.08 18.94 -0.11
N SER A 43 -4.60 18.69 1.11
CA SER A 43 -3.20 18.91 1.48
C SER A 43 -2.26 17.92 0.81
N ALA A 44 -2.66 16.66 0.70
CA ALA A 44 -1.83 15.59 0.15
C ALA A 44 -1.85 15.53 -1.39
N PHE A 45 -2.95 15.94 -2.02
CA PHE A 45 -3.17 15.81 -3.47
C PHE A 45 -3.66 17.12 -4.09
N PRO A 46 -2.86 18.21 -4.07
CA PRO A 46 -3.27 19.50 -4.61
C PRO A 46 -3.55 19.46 -6.13
N TRP A 47 -2.99 18.48 -6.84
CA TRP A 47 -3.25 18.26 -8.27
C TRP A 47 -4.60 17.58 -8.55
N LEU A 48 -5.32 17.14 -7.51
CA LEU A 48 -6.70 16.65 -7.55
C LEU A 48 -7.72 17.71 -7.07
N GLU A 49 -7.33 18.98 -7.04
CA GLU A 49 -8.22 20.05 -6.63
C GLU A 49 -9.45 20.14 -7.55
N GLU A 50 -10.64 20.17 -6.93
CA GLU A 50 -11.91 20.31 -7.63
C GLU A 50 -12.40 21.78 -7.61
N PRO A 51 -13.38 22.17 -8.45
CA PRO A 51 -13.91 23.54 -8.46
C PRO A 51 -14.40 24.02 -7.08
N PRO A 52 -14.29 25.30 -6.73
CA PRO A 52 -14.69 25.79 -5.41
C PRO A 52 -16.18 25.56 -5.11
N GLY A 53 -16.47 25.13 -3.88
CA GLY A 53 -17.83 24.95 -3.35
C GLY A 53 -18.01 23.64 -2.58
N PRO A 54 -18.91 23.59 -1.57
CA PRO A 54 -19.07 22.41 -0.73
C PRO A 54 -19.77 21.26 -1.48
N ARG A 55 -19.33 20.04 -1.22
CA ARG A 55 -19.72 18.81 -1.93
C ARG A 55 -20.73 17.99 -1.17
N THR A 56 -21.71 17.44 -1.87
CA THR A 56 -22.74 16.62 -1.25
C THR A 56 -22.20 15.23 -0.90
N THR A 57 -22.36 14.86 0.37
CA THR A 57 -22.11 13.52 0.90
C THR A 57 -23.38 13.05 1.59
N LEU A 58 -23.85 11.86 1.23
CA LEU A 58 -25.01 11.20 1.80
C LEU A 58 -24.55 10.13 2.79
N VAL A 59 -24.99 10.22 4.05
CA VAL A 59 -24.67 9.23 5.09
C VAL A 59 -25.95 8.61 5.63
N LEU A 60 -26.08 7.29 5.49
CA LEU A 60 -27.30 6.55 5.78
C LEU A 60 -27.10 5.57 6.94
N ALA A 61 -27.86 5.74 8.01
CA ALA A 61 -27.94 4.84 9.15
C ALA A 61 -28.79 3.61 8.84
N ASP A 62 -29.86 3.77 8.05
CA ASP A 62 -30.71 2.65 7.63
C ASP A 62 -30.00 1.77 6.58
N PRO A 63 -29.65 0.50 6.91
CA PRO A 63 -29.02 -0.41 5.95
C PRO A 63 -29.89 -0.74 4.74
N ALA A 64 -31.22 -0.74 4.89
CA ALA A 64 -32.13 -1.02 3.77
C ALA A 64 -32.13 0.14 2.77
N ARG A 65 -32.16 1.38 3.28
CA ARG A 65 -32.02 2.58 2.46
C ARG A 65 -30.66 2.61 1.75
N TYR A 66 -29.57 2.31 2.45
CA TYR A 66 -28.24 2.21 1.83
C TYR A 66 -28.21 1.15 0.71
N ALA A 67 -28.76 -0.04 0.96
CA ALA A 67 -28.78 -1.12 -0.04
C ALA A 67 -29.61 -0.76 -1.28
N LEU A 68 -30.69 0.02 -1.12
CA LEU A 68 -31.48 0.56 -2.23
C LEU A 68 -30.61 1.49 -3.10
N HIS A 69 -29.96 2.48 -2.49
CA HIS A 69 -29.06 3.39 -3.21
C HIS A 69 -27.90 2.64 -3.87
N ALA A 70 -27.28 1.66 -3.20
CA ALA A 70 -26.21 0.86 -3.80
C ALA A 70 -26.71 0.10 -5.04
N SER A 71 -27.91 -0.49 -4.97
CA SER A 71 -28.50 -1.22 -6.09
C SER A 71 -28.83 -0.30 -7.27
N ASP A 72 -29.39 0.88 -7.00
CA ASP A 72 -29.73 1.88 -8.02
C ASP A 72 -28.50 2.39 -8.79
N HIS A 73 -27.31 2.32 -8.16
CA HIS A 73 -26.04 2.75 -8.74
C HIS A 73 -25.14 1.58 -9.17
N GLU A 74 -25.66 0.35 -9.22
CA GLU A 74 -24.88 -0.86 -9.53
C GLU A 74 -23.62 -1.04 -8.64
N ALA A 75 -23.64 -0.44 -7.46
CA ALA A 75 -22.60 -0.56 -6.46
C ALA A 75 -22.81 -1.82 -5.61
N ASP A 76 -21.72 -2.36 -5.06
CA ASP A 76 -21.80 -3.52 -4.16
C ASP A 76 -22.50 -3.11 -2.85
N PRO A 77 -23.67 -3.68 -2.50
CA PRO A 77 -24.37 -3.36 -1.25
C PRO A 77 -23.59 -3.80 0.00
N ALA A 78 -22.58 -4.67 -0.16
CA ALA A 78 -21.66 -5.04 0.90
C ALA A 78 -20.53 -4.01 1.12
N SER A 79 -20.35 -3.06 0.19
CA SER A 79 -19.48 -1.91 0.42
C SER A 79 -20.09 -0.99 1.48
N ASP A 80 -19.25 -0.22 2.17
CA ASP A 80 -19.70 0.76 3.17
C ASP A 80 -19.69 2.19 2.62
N ALA A 81 -19.13 2.42 1.42
CA ALA A 81 -19.24 3.68 0.71
C ALA A 81 -18.96 3.50 -0.77
N PHE A 82 -19.58 4.34 -1.60
CA PHE A 82 -19.35 4.42 -3.04
C PHE A 82 -19.52 5.86 -3.54
N VAL A 83 -19.11 6.11 -4.79
CA VAL A 83 -19.34 7.36 -5.50
C VAL A 83 -20.36 7.11 -6.60
N CYS A 84 -21.41 7.93 -6.68
CA CYS A 84 -22.39 7.83 -7.76
C CYS A 84 -21.87 8.51 -9.06
N ALA A 85 -22.58 8.35 -10.16
CA ALA A 85 -22.22 8.91 -11.47
C ALA A 85 -22.16 10.45 -11.46
N GLU A 86 -22.94 11.07 -10.59
CA GLU A 86 -23.02 12.52 -10.38
C GLU A 86 -21.90 13.07 -9.48
N GLY A 87 -21.05 12.19 -8.95
CA GLY A 87 -19.95 12.57 -8.05
C GLY A 87 -20.38 12.78 -6.60
N GLU A 88 -21.56 12.33 -6.18
CA GLU A 88 -21.94 12.33 -4.77
C GLU A 88 -21.36 11.09 -4.08
N VAL A 89 -20.90 11.25 -2.83
CA VAL A 89 -20.42 10.13 -2.03
C VAL A 89 -21.55 9.63 -1.15
N VAL A 90 -21.88 8.34 -1.26
CA VAL A 90 -22.89 7.67 -0.44
C VAL A 90 -22.18 6.71 0.50
N ALA A 91 -22.40 6.87 1.80
CA ALA A 91 -21.77 6.06 2.84
C ALA A 91 -22.79 5.49 3.81
N ARG A 92 -22.55 4.26 4.24
CA ARG A 92 -23.30 3.59 5.29
C ARG A 92 -22.73 3.98 6.65
N HIS A 93 -23.58 4.48 7.54
CA HIS A 93 -23.22 4.64 8.94
C HIS A 93 -23.26 3.28 9.65
N ARG A 94 -22.24 3.01 10.48
CA ARG A 94 -22.17 1.83 11.34
C ARG A 94 -21.91 2.27 12.78
N PRO A 95 -22.85 2.14 13.73
CA PRO A 95 -22.59 2.56 15.10
C PRO A 95 -21.37 1.83 15.69
N SER A 96 -20.51 2.56 16.41
CA SER A 96 -19.38 1.97 17.15
C SER A 96 -19.90 0.98 18.19
N VAL A 97 -19.36 -0.24 18.18
CA VAL A 97 -19.74 -1.30 19.15
C VAL A 97 -18.82 -1.30 20.38
N VAL A 98 -17.87 -0.35 20.50
CA VAL A 98 -16.95 -0.29 21.65
C VAL A 98 -17.26 0.94 22.51
N ASP A 99 -17.62 0.68 23.76
CA ASP A 99 -17.94 1.65 24.83
C ASP A 99 -16.80 2.64 25.13
N ASP A 100 -17.19 3.85 25.55
CA ASP A 100 -16.38 5.00 26.02
C ASP A 100 -15.58 5.86 25.00
N ARG A 101 -15.91 5.80 23.71
CA ARG A 101 -15.49 6.84 22.74
C ARG A 101 -16.72 7.45 22.06
N PRO A 102 -16.70 8.75 21.64
CA PRO A 102 -17.77 9.32 20.81
C PRO A 102 -18.02 8.38 19.62
N PRO A 103 -19.26 8.28 19.09
CA PRO A 103 -19.73 7.17 18.27
C PRO A 103 -19.02 7.12 16.90
N PHE A 104 -17.77 6.65 16.93
CA PHE A 104 -16.91 6.01 15.93
C PHE A 104 -15.43 6.00 16.39
N PRO A 105 -14.84 4.82 16.62
CA PRO A 105 -13.39 4.64 16.54
C PRO A 105 -12.96 3.47 15.64
N THR A 106 -11.92 3.72 14.83
CA THR A 106 -10.97 2.75 14.22
C THR A 106 -11.50 1.77 13.17
N GLU A 107 -10.79 1.73 12.02
CA GLU A 107 -11.02 0.88 10.83
C GLU A 107 -11.82 -0.41 11.11
N PRO A 108 -13.02 -0.53 10.51
CA PRO A 108 -13.12 -0.64 9.05
C PRO A 108 -13.83 0.50 8.32
N SER A 109 -14.31 1.55 9.01
CA SER A 109 -15.29 2.50 8.42
C SER A 109 -14.69 3.75 7.77
N VAL A 110 -13.49 4.17 8.16
CA VAL A 110 -12.79 5.31 7.51
C VAL A 110 -12.34 4.94 6.11
N ARG A 111 -11.94 3.68 5.88
CA ARG A 111 -11.36 3.23 4.61
C ARG A 111 -12.32 3.38 3.42
N PRO A 112 -13.54 2.82 3.46
CA PRO A 112 -14.49 2.93 2.36
C PRO A 112 -14.81 4.39 2.05
N LEU A 113 -15.01 5.20 3.08
CA LEU A 113 -15.32 6.61 2.95
C LEU A 113 -14.16 7.42 2.35
N ALA A 114 -12.95 7.30 2.89
CA ALA A 114 -11.75 7.97 2.38
C ALA A 114 -11.44 7.56 0.93
N ALA A 115 -11.63 6.28 0.59
CA ALA A 115 -11.48 5.78 -0.77
C ALA A 115 -12.54 6.37 -1.71
N ALA A 116 -13.81 6.47 -1.29
CA ALA A 116 -14.87 7.08 -2.08
C ALA A 116 -14.66 8.59 -2.29
N LEU A 117 -14.28 9.33 -1.25
CA LEU A 117 -13.94 10.75 -1.36
C LEU A 117 -12.79 11.00 -2.35
N LEU A 118 -11.73 10.18 -2.28
CA LEU A 118 -10.65 10.23 -3.27
C LEU A 118 -11.16 9.88 -4.68
N ARG A 119 -11.94 8.80 -4.81
CA ARG A 119 -12.46 8.33 -6.09
C ARG A 119 -13.30 9.40 -6.77
N ARG A 120 -14.10 10.17 -6.03
CA ARG A 120 -14.85 11.33 -6.57
C ARG A 120 -13.92 12.30 -7.31
N ARG A 121 -12.80 12.68 -6.69
CA ARG A 121 -11.82 13.60 -7.29
C ARG A 121 -11.16 13.01 -8.53
N LEU A 122 -10.85 11.71 -8.47
CA LEU A 122 -10.30 10.99 -9.62
C LEU A 122 -11.28 10.98 -10.80
N LEU A 123 -12.57 10.72 -10.56
CA LEU A 123 -13.60 10.76 -11.60
C LEU A 123 -13.78 12.16 -12.17
N ALA A 124 -13.80 13.19 -11.31
CA ALA A 124 -13.90 14.57 -11.74
C ALA A 124 -12.71 15.01 -12.63
N ARG A 125 -11.51 14.50 -12.35
CA ARG A 125 -10.29 14.87 -13.07
C ARG A 125 -10.04 14.04 -14.32
N TYR A 126 -10.30 12.74 -14.28
CA TYR A 126 -9.89 11.76 -15.29
C TYR A 126 -11.06 11.09 -16.02
N GLY A 127 -12.31 11.36 -15.61
CA GLY A 127 -13.52 10.87 -16.27
C GLY A 127 -14.21 9.72 -15.53
N ALA A 128 -15.52 9.58 -15.79
CA ALA A 128 -16.39 8.57 -15.18
C ALA A 128 -15.96 7.12 -15.51
N ASP A 129 -15.36 6.91 -16.67
CA ASP A 129 -14.98 5.59 -17.20
C ASP A 129 -13.59 5.11 -16.76
N LEU A 130 -12.96 5.75 -15.77
CA LEU A 130 -11.64 5.37 -15.25
C LEU A 130 -11.68 3.90 -14.78
N PRO A 131 -10.98 2.95 -15.45
CA PRO A 131 -10.99 1.56 -15.05
C PRO A 131 -10.32 1.39 -13.67
N PRO A 132 -10.61 0.31 -12.93
CA PRO A 132 -9.87 0.00 -11.71
C PRO A 132 -8.38 -0.11 -11.99
N THR A 133 -7.55 0.59 -11.22
CA THR A 133 -6.08 0.52 -11.34
C THR A 133 -5.42 0.24 -10.00
N TRP A 134 -4.17 -0.24 -10.02
CA TRP A 134 -3.39 -0.32 -8.78
C TRP A 134 -3.01 1.06 -8.24
N ILE A 135 -2.85 2.06 -9.11
CA ILE A 135 -2.54 3.43 -8.68
C ILE A 135 -3.69 4.00 -7.85
N GLU A 136 -4.92 3.83 -8.31
CA GLU A 136 -6.11 4.19 -7.54
C GLU A 136 -6.18 3.46 -6.19
N GLU A 137 -6.02 2.13 -6.17
CA GLU A 137 -6.08 1.35 -4.92
C GLU A 137 -4.97 1.76 -3.94
N GLY A 138 -3.77 2.05 -4.45
CA GLY A 138 -2.65 2.54 -3.67
C GLY A 138 -2.91 3.95 -3.10
N LEU A 139 -3.44 4.86 -3.92
CA LEU A 139 -3.86 6.20 -3.47
C LEU A 139 -4.95 6.10 -2.40
N ALA A 140 -5.95 5.25 -2.61
CA ALA A 140 -7.02 5.03 -1.63
C ALA A 140 -6.44 4.63 -0.28
N GLN A 141 -5.53 3.66 -0.23
CA GLN A 141 -4.88 3.24 1.02
C GLN A 141 -4.00 4.34 1.64
N VAL A 142 -3.26 5.12 0.83
CA VAL A 142 -2.52 6.28 1.36
C VAL A 142 -3.47 7.32 1.96
N THR A 143 -4.61 7.57 1.33
CA THR A 143 -5.64 8.46 1.89
C THR A 143 -6.21 7.92 3.20
N VAL A 144 -6.40 6.60 3.33
CA VAL A 144 -6.80 6.00 4.61
C VAL A 144 -5.77 6.30 5.70
N ASP A 145 -4.49 6.14 5.40
CA ASP A 145 -3.43 6.39 6.38
C ASP A 145 -3.37 7.86 6.81
N LEU A 146 -3.51 8.78 5.85
CA LEU A 146 -3.58 10.21 6.10
C LEU A 146 -4.80 10.58 6.94
N ALA A 147 -5.97 10.03 6.60
CA ALA A 147 -7.21 10.23 7.35
C ALA A 147 -7.08 9.70 8.79
N ALA A 148 -6.54 8.49 8.96
CA ALA A 148 -6.32 7.90 10.27
C ALA A 148 -5.36 8.75 11.13
N SER A 149 -4.27 9.25 10.54
CA SER A 149 -3.34 10.15 11.22
C SER A 149 -4.01 11.48 11.61
N ALA A 150 -4.74 12.12 10.68
CA ALA A 150 -5.43 13.39 10.95
C ALA A 150 -6.53 13.25 12.04
N LEU A 151 -7.06 12.05 12.23
CA LEU A 151 -8.07 11.73 13.25
C LEU A 151 -7.46 11.22 14.57
N GLY A 152 -6.12 11.14 14.68
CA GLY A 152 -5.43 10.67 15.88
C GLY A 152 -5.49 9.14 16.11
N GLU A 153 -5.71 8.36 15.05
CA GLU A 153 -5.85 6.88 15.11
C GLU A 153 -4.51 6.15 14.80
N GLU A 154 -3.39 6.65 15.34
CA GLU A 154 -2.03 6.22 14.97
C GLU A 154 -1.67 4.77 15.40
N GLY A 155 -2.20 4.29 16.53
CA GLY A 155 -1.86 2.97 17.07
C GLY A 155 -2.25 1.81 16.13
N PRO A 156 -3.54 1.67 15.77
CA PRO A 156 -3.99 0.67 14.78
C PRO A 156 -3.34 0.83 13.41
N LEU A 157 -3.08 2.08 13.00
CA LEU A 157 -2.43 2.41 11.73
C LEU A 157 -1.01 1.83 11.66
N ARG A 158 -0.25 1.89 12.74
CA ARG A 158 1.15 1.41 12.78
C ARG A 158 1.26 -0.10 12.54
N ARG A 159 0.45 -0.90 13.24
CA ARG A 159 0.44 -2.36 13.05
C ARG A 159 0.11 -2.73 11.60
N ARG A 160 -0.90 -2.08 11.01
CA ARG A 160 -1.28 -2.32 9.61
C ARG A 160 -0.22 -1.85 8.63
N THR A 161 0.46 -0.75 8.94
CA THR A 161 1.60 -0.26 8.16
C THR A 161 2.70 -1.31 8.11
N LEU A 162 3.03 -1.92 9.25
CA LEU A 162 4.01 -3.01 9.29
C LEU A 162 3.55 -4.22 8.47
N GLU A 163 2.33 -4.71 8.68
CA GLU A 163 1.77 -5.83 7.92
C GLU A 163 1.82 -5.57 6.40
N ARG A 164 1.41 -4.38 5.95
CA ARG A 164 1.49 -3.97 4.54
C ARG A 164 2.92 -3.86 4.04
N LEU A 165 3.87 -3.35 4.84
CA LEU A 165 5.28 -3.28 4.46
C LEU A 165 5.86 -4.69 4.28
N VAL A 166 5.52 -5.64 5.16
CA VAL A 166 5.93 -7.04 5.01
C VAL A 166 5.34 -7.64 3.74
N ASP A 167 4.04 -7.46 3.49
CA ASP A 167 3.34 -7.99 2.32
C ASP A 167 3.79 -7.36 0.98
N ALA A 168 4.24 -6.11 1.02
CA ALA A 168 4.81 -5.41 -0.14
C ALA A 168 6.27 -5.84 -0.39
N THR A 169 7.09 -5.85 0.66
CA THR A 169 8.55 -6.01 0.55
C THR A 169 8.95 -7.46 0.38
N LEU A 170 8.39 -8.37 1.19
CA LEU A 170 8.88 -9.74 1.30
C LEU A 170 8.79 -10.53 -0.03
N PRO A 171 7.70 -10.42 -0.82
CA PRO A 171 7.66 -11.05 -2.15
C PRO A 171 8.74 -10.55 -3.10
N LEU A 172 9.07 -9.26 -3.07
CA LEU A 172 10.12 -8.66 -3.91
C LEU A 172 11.51 -9.11 -3.44
N TYR A 173 11.78 -8.96 -2.14
CA TYR A 173 13.01 -9.36 -1.50
C TYR A 173 13.36 -10.83 -1.79
N LEU A 174 12.38 -11.74 -1.75
CA LEU A 174 12.57 -13.17 -1.98
C LEU A 174 12.62 -13.59 -3.46
N GLY A 175 12.79 -12.65 -4.40
CA GLY A 175 12.97 -12.94 -5.83
C GLY A 175 11.72 -12.76 -6.69
N GLY A 176 10.80 -11.90 -6.24
CA GLY A 176 9.70 -11.38 -7.03
C GLY A 176 10.15 -10.72 -8.34
N ARG A 177 9.20 -10.45 -9.23
CA ARG A 177 9.47 -9.63 -10.43
C ARG A 177 9.45 -8.15 -10.01
N PRO A 178 10.24 -7.26 -10.66
CA PRO A 178 10.04 -5.82 -10.54
C PRO A 178 8.56 -5.50 -10.76
N ALA A 179 8.06 -4.52 -10.04
CA ALA A 179 6.64 -4.32 -9.89
C ALA A 179 6.18 -2.89 -10.18
N LEU A 180 7.02 -1.87 -9.98
CA LEU A 180 6.60 -0.48 -10.10
C LEU A 180 5.94 -0.20 -11.45
N ALA A 181 6.66 -0.42 -12.54
CA ALA A 181 6.13 -0.18 -13.89
C ALA A 181 4.89 -1.06 -14.21
N ARG A 182 4.83 -2.27 -13.66
CA ARG A 182 3.69 -3.19 -13.86
C ARG A 182 2.46 -2.75 -13.10
N LEU A 183 2.61 -2.13 -11.93
CA LEU A 183 1.51 -1.59 -11.15
C LEU A 183 0.94 -0.34 -11.84
N LEU A 184 1.80 0.56 -12.31
CA LEU A 184 1.38 1.74 -13.07
C LEU A 184 0.59 1.35 -14.33
N ALA A 185 1.04 0.33 -15.05
CA ALA A 185 0.45 -0.08 -16.32
C ALA A 185 -0.82 -0.95 -16.19
N ALA A 186 -1.10 -1.52 -15.02
CA ALA A 186 -2.17 -2.51 -14.87
C ALA A 186 -3.55 -1.85 -14.82
N ARG A 187 -4.38 -2.17 -15.82
CA ARG A 187 -5.75 -1.63 -15.94
C ARG A 187 -6.78 -2.75 -15.91
N GLY A 188 -7.82 -2.54 -15.10
CA GLY A 188 -8.87 -3.51 -14.88
C GLY A 188 -8.46 -4.69 -14.00
N ARG A 189 -9.47 -5.35 -13.43
CA ARG A 189 -9.29 -6.41 -12.40
C ARG A 189 -8.47 -7.60 -12.88
N ALA A 190 -8.47 -7.91 -14.17
CA ALA A 190 -7.72 -9.04 -14.72
C ALA A 190 -6.20 -8.78 -14.72
N GLU A 191 -5.77 -7.59 -15.12
CA GLU A 191 -4.36 -7.21 -15.15
C GLU A 191 -3.84 -6.94 -13.75
N MET A 192 -4.63 -6.26 -12.91
CA MET A 192 -4.29 -6.00 -11.51
C MET A 192 -3.90 -7.29 -10.78
N ARG A 193 -4.73 -8.34 -10.89
CA ARG A 193 -4.46 -9.66 -10.29
C ARG A 193 -3.13 -10.29 -10.73
N ARG A 194 -2.65 -9.98 -11.93
CA ARG A 194 -1.36 -10.49 -12.44
C ARG A 194 -0.20 -9.59 -12.02
N ALA A 195 -0.42 -8.29 -11.89
CA ALA A 195 0.61 -7.28 -11.67
C ALA A 195 1.15 -7.28 -10.24
N GLY A 196 0.29 -7.39 -9.24
CA GLY A 196 0.70 -7.27 -7.84
C GLY A 196 -0.44 -7.52 -6.84
N ASN A 197 -0.35 -6.87 -5.68
CA ASN A 197 -1.34 -6.91 -4.62
C ASN A 197 -1.54 -5.49 -4.04
N ALA A 198 -2.52 -5.35 -3.15
CA ALA A 198 -2.92 -4.06 -2.60
C ALA A 198 -1.82 -3.40 -1.74
N ALA A 199 -1.07 -4.19 -0.96
CA ALA A 199 0.04 -3.69 -0.15
C ALA A 199 1.18 -3.14 -1.02
N LEU A 200 1.48 -3.82 -2.12
CA LEU A 200 2.52 -3.40 -3.05
C LEU A 200 2.11 -2.13 -3.84
N ALA A 201 0.83 -2.01 -4.19
CA ALA A 201 0.28 -0.80 -4.77
C ALA A 201 0.35 0.40 -3.82
N TRP A 202 -0.01 0.20 -2.55
CA TRP A 202 0.16 1.20 -1.49
C TRP A 202 1.63 1.64 -1.35
N GLY A 203 2.56 0.68 -1.27
CA GLY A 203 3.98 0.97 -1.19
C GLY A 203 4.50 1.74 -2.41
N ALA A 204 4.04 1.38 -3.61
CA ALA A 204 4.37 2.07 -4.86
C ALA A 204 3.88 3.51 -4.85
N VAL A 205 2.63 3.75 -4.45
CA VAL A 205 2.08 5.11 -4.38
C VAL A 205 2.80 5.95 -3.32
N ARG A 206 3.11 5.41 -2.15
CA ARG A 206 3.94 6.12 -1.15
C ARG A 206 5.31 6.50 -1.70
N PHE A 207 5.96 5.60 -2.43
CA PHE A 207 7.22 5.88 -3.11
C PHE A 207 7.06 6.99 -4.15
N LEU A 208 5.98 6.97 -4.94
CA LEU A 208 5.77 7.94 -6.01
C LEU A 208 5.43 9.33 -5.48
N LEU A 209 4.69 9.41 -4.37
CA LEU A 209 4.30 10.66 -3.74
C LEU A 209 5.40 11.28 -2.87
N ALA A 210 6.50 10.56 -2.62
CA ALA A 210 7.60 11.04 -1.78
C ALA A 210 8.34 12.25 -2.38
N ASP A 211 8.21 12.52 -3.68
CA ASP A 211 8.62 13.80 -4.27
C ASP A 211 7.79 14.19 -5.52
N ALA A 212 7.91 15.46 -5.88
CA ALA A 212 7.14 16.07 -6.95
C ALA A 212 7.45 15.49 -8.35
N GLN A 213 8.67 15.02 -8.61
CA GLN A 213 9.04 14.45 -9.91
C GLN A 213 8.37 13.10 -10.10
N ARG A 214 8.43 12.24 -9.08
CA ARG A 214 7.76 10.93 -9.10
C ARG A 214 6.24 11.05 -9.07
N SER A 215 5.69 12.09 -8.43
CA SER A 215 4.24 12.31 -8.35
C SER A 215 3.61 12.51 -9.73
N ARG A 216 4.35 13.06 -10.70
CA ARG A 216 3.89 13.18 -12.09
C ARG A 216 3.61 11.82 -12.74
N LEU A 217 4.31 10.75 -12.33
CA LEU A 217 4.08 9.41 -12.85
C LEU A 217 2.71 8.86 -12.44
N VAL A 218 2.21 9.26 -11.26
CA VAL A 218 0.85 8.94 -10.79
C VAL A 218 -0.16 9.61 -11.71
N SER A 219 0.01 10.91 -11.95
CA SER A 219 -0.89 11.67 -12.82
C SER A 219 -0.89 11.17 -14.27
N ALA A 220 0.28 10.83 -14.82
CA ALA A 220 0.39 10.26 -16.17
C ALA A 220 -0.30 8.90 -16.26
N ALA A 221 -0.10 8.01 -15.27
CA ALA A 221 -0.76 6.70 -15.25
C ALA A 221 -2.29 6.81 -15.17
N LEU A 222 -2.81 7.75 -14.40
CA LEU A 222 -4.25 8.01 -14.28
C LEU A 222 -4.83 8.68 -15.54
N ALA A 223 -4.12 9.64 -16.13
CA ALA A 223 -4.51 10.31 -17.37
C ALA A 223 -4.65 9.32 -18.53
N GLU A 224 -3.65 8.46 -18.66
CA GLU A 224 -3.62 7.40 -19.65
C GLU A 224 -4.68 6.33 -19.36
N ALA A 225 -4.93 5.97 -18.09
CA ALA A 225 -6.01 5.04 -17.74
C ALA A 225 -7.40 5.61 -18.05
N GLY A 226 -7.59 6.92 -17.87
CA GLY A 226 -8.81 7.65 -18.23
C GLY A 226 -8.96 7.95 -19.73
N GLY A 227 -7.98 7.57 -20.56
CA GLY A 227 -8.03 7.79 -22.01
C GLY A 227 -7.94 9.27 -22.42
N LEU A 228 -7.24 10.10 -21.66
CA LEU A 228 -7.07 11.51 -22.00
C LEU A 228 -6.24 11.64 -23.30
N PRO A 229 -6.70 12.42 -24.32
CA PRO A 229 -6.07 12.43 -25.65
C PRO A 229 -4.60 12.84 -25.70
N SER A 230 -4.10 13.59 -24.72
CA SER A 230 -2.71 14.04 -24.64
C SER A 230 -1.79 13.11 -23.83
N ALA A 231 -2.30 11.98 -23.33
CA ALA A 231 -1.59 11.18 -22.34
C ALA A 231 -0.58 10.18 -22.92
N GLU A 232 -0.65 9.85 -24.22
CA GLU A 232 0.11 8.72 -24.79
C GLU A 232 1.63 8.95 -24.77
N GLU A 233 2.11 10.12 -25.23
CA GLU A 233 3.55 10.45 -25.22
C GLU A 233 4.08 10.58 -23.78
N ASP A 234 3.34 11.28 -22.92
CA ASP A 234 3.66 11.44 -21.49
C ASP A 234 3.72 10.09 -20.76
N TRP A 235 2.86 9.14 -21.17
CA TRP A 235 2.78 7.81 -20.57
C TRP A 235 3.97 6.93 -20.93
N GLU A 236 4.43 6.93 -22.18
CA GLU A 236 5.59 6.13 -22.58
C GLU A 236 6.85 6.57 -21.82
N GLU A 237 7.05 7.89 -21.68
CA GLU A 237 8.14 8.45 -20.89
C GLU A 237 8.00 8.08 -19.40
N ALA A 238 6.80 8.24 -18.83
CA ALA A 238 6.53 7.89 -17.45
C ALA A 238 6.76 6.40 -17.15
N LEU A 239 6.37 5.51 -18.07
CA LEU A 239 6.56 4.08 -17.93
C LEU A 239 8.04 3.70 -18.07
N ALA A 240 8.79 4.36 -18.95
CA ALA A 240 10.23 4.18 -19.05
C ALA A 240 10.94 4.64 -17.77
N GLU A 241 10.53 5.77 -17.20
CA GLU A 241 11.05 6.27 -15.92
C GLU A 241 10.74 5.31 -14.76
N ALA A 242 9.50 4.82 -14.65
CA ALA A 242 9.13 3.83 -13.64
C ALA A 242 10.00 2.57 -13.71
N ARG A 243 10.37 2.12 -14.92
CA ARG A 243 11.30 0.99 -15.10
C ARG A 243 12.72 1.29 -14.60
N ARG A 244 13.20 2.53 -14.79
CA ARG A 244 14.50 2.98 -14.27
C ARG A 244 14.51 3.05 -12.75
N GLN A 245 13.37 3.37 -12.14
CA GLN A 245 13.24 3.55 -10.69
C GLN A 245 12.97 2.26 -9.89
N GLU A 246 12.85 1.09 -10.54
CA GLU A 246 12.53 -0.18 -9.84
C GLU A 246 13.49 -0.47 -8.67
N SER A 247 14.80 -0.26 -8.85
CA SER A 247 15.78 -0.50 -7.77
C SER A 247 15.64 0.50 -6.62
N ALA A 248 15.33 1.77 -6.92
CA ALA A 248 15.10 2.79 -5.92
C ALA A 248 13.81 2.50 -5.12
N PHE A 249 12.78 2.02 -5.80
CA PHE A 249 11.53 1.59 -5.17
C PHE A 249 11.74 0.39 -4.23
N GLU A 250 12.46 -0.64 -4.67
CA GLU A 250 12.76 -1.80 -3.82
C GLU A 250 13.61 -1.41 -2.60
N ALA A 251 14.59 -0.52 -2.77
CA ALA A 251 15.39 0.00 -1.67
C ALA A 251 14.56 0.85 -0.69
N PHE A 252 13.63 1.66 -1.21
CA PHE A 252 12.69 2.44 -0.39
C PHE A 252 11.81 1.55 0.46
N LEU A 253 11.19 0.51 -0.13
CA LEU A 253 10.35 -0.43 0.62
C LEU A 253 11.15 -1.17 1.70
N LEU A 254 12.35 -1.64 1.37
CA LEU A 254 13.20 -2.33 2.33
C LEU A 254 13.62 -1.40 3.47
N GLY A 255 14.02 -0.16 3.17
CA GLY A 255 14.36 0.83 4.19
C GLY A 255 13.18 1.14 5.11
N ALA A 256 12.00 1.40 4.53
CA ALA A 256 10.78 1.66 5.30
C ALA A 256 10.38 0.47 6.19
N LEU A 257 10.49 -0.76 5.68
CA LEU A 257 10.24 -1.97 6.47
C LEU A 257 11.22 -2.09 7.64
N LEU A 258 12.53 -1.89 7.40
CA LEU A 258 13.55 -2.04 8.44
C LEU A 258 13.36 -1.04 9.59
N GLU A 259 13.06 0.22 9.28
CA GLU A 259 12.79 1.23 10.30
C GLU A 259 11.52 0.90 11.09
N GLU A 260 10.44 0.48 10.42
CA GLU A 260 9.19 0.11 11.11
C GLU A 260 9.38 -1.13 11.98
N LEU A 261 10.18 -2.11 11.54
CA LEU A 261 10.52 -3.29 12.32
C LEU A 261 11.31 -2.94 13.58
N LEU A 262 12.32 -2.06 13.46
CA LEU A 262 13.11 -1.62 14.61
C LEU A 262 12.25 -0.85 15.61
N ALA A 263 11.42 0.07 15.12
CA ALA A 263 10.52 0.84 15.96
C ALA A 263 9.46 -0.07 16.64
N THR A 264 8.92 -1.04 15.91
CA THR A 264 7.99 -2.05 16.47
C THR A 264 8.67 -2.91 17.53
N TYR A 265 9.91 -3.37 17.30
CA TYR A 265 10.65 -4.14 18.29
C TYR A 265 10.92 -3.33 19.57
N GLU A 266 11.21 -2.04 19.44
CA GLU A 266 11.47 -1.13 20.56
C GLU A 266 10.21 -0.87 21.39
N GLU A 267 9.12 -0.49 20.73
CA GLU A 267 7.97 0.17 21.35
C GLU A 267 6.72 -0.71 21.48
N ALA A 268 6.62 -1.84 20.77
CA ALA A 268 5.40 -2.64 20.78
C ALA A 268 5.12 -3.21 22.18
N PRO A 269 3.89 -3.09 22.71
CA PRO A 269 3.56 -3.51 24.06
C PRO A 269 3.53 -5.03 24.21
N ARG A 270 3.17 -5.77 23.16
CA ARG A 270 3.00 -7.23 23.24
C ARG A 270 4.28 -7.96 22.83
N PRO A 271 4.73 -8.98 23.60
CA PRO A 271 5.90 -9.79 23.26
C PRO A 271 5.85 -10.41 21.86
N VAL A 272 4.67 -10.85 21.43
CA VAL A 272 4.47 -11.45 20.10
C VAL A 272 4.81 -10.49 18.96
N ASP A 273 4.45 -9.20 19.08
CA ASP A 273 4.74 -8.20 18.05
C ASP A 273 6.26 -7.94 17.96
N ARG A 274 6.94 -7.90 19.12
CA ARG A 274 8.40 -7.77 19.19
C ARG A 274 9.11 -8.99 18.60
N TRP A 275 8.62 -10.19 18.89
CA TRP A 275 9.14 -11.42 18.32
C TRP A 275 8.97 -11.47 16.80
N GLU A 276 7.79 -11.10 16.27
CA GLU A 276 7.55 -11.03 14.83
C GLU A 276 8.48 -10.03 14.14
N ALA A 277 8.71 -8.88 14.77
CA ALA A 277 9.63 -7.87 14.29
C ALA A 277 11.09 -8.38 14.26
N ALA A 278 11.55 -9.01 15.34
CA ALA A 278 12.88 -9.62 15.42
C ALA A 278 13.07 -10.75 14.39
N ALA A 279 12.05 -11.61 14.21
CA ALA A 279 12.08 -12.68 13.22
C ALA A 279 12.16 -12.13 11.78
N CYS A 280 11.42 -11.06 11.49
CA CYS A 280 11.52 -10.36 10.22
C CYS A 280 12.91 -9.74 10.01
N LEU A 281 13.46 -9.01 10.99
CA LEU A 281 14.81 -8.43 10.93
C LEU A 281 15.88 -9.48 10.66
N ARG A 282 15.78 -10.66 11.28
CA ARG A 282 16.68 -11.77 10.99
C ARG A 282 16.53 -12.28 9.56
N LEU A 283 15.30 -12.38 9.06
CA LEU A 283 15.02 -12.81 7.70
C LEU A 283 15.61 -11.84 6.65
N VAL A 284 15.30 -10.55 6.78
CA VAL A 284 15.63 -9.55 5.75
C VAL A 284 17.02 -8.95 5.90
N ALA A 285 17.51 -8.80 7.14
CA ALA A 285 18.79 -8.13 7.43
C ALA A 285 19.83 -9.05 8.08
N ASN A 286 19.48 -10.27 8.50
CA ASN A 286 20.36 -11.14 9.29
C ASN A 286 20.80 -10.50 10.61
N ILE A 287 19.90 -9.73 11.22
CA ILE A 287 20.05 -9.15 12.55
C ILE A 287 19.20 -9.99 13.50
N ASP A 288 19.84 -10.58 14.52
CA ASP A 288 19.17 -11.41 15.52
C ASP A 288 19.06 -10.60 16.81
N LEU A 289 17.83 -10.28 17.20
CA LEU A 289 17.54 -9.49 18.40
C LEU A 289 16.78 -10.37 19.39
N ASP A 290 17.11 -10.26 20.67
CA ASP A 290 16.43 -11.00 21.74
C ASP A 290 15.04 -10.39 22.00
N ALA A 291 13.96 -11.14 21.70
CA ALA A 291 12.59 -10.67 21.86
C ALA A 291 12.19 -10.45 23.34
N GLU A 292 12.90 -11.08 24.28
CA GLU A 292 12.65 -11.02 25.72
C GLU A 292 13.51 -9.98 26.44
N ALA A 293 14.30 -9.20 25.70
CA ALA A 293 15.13 -8.12 26.26
C ALA A 293 14.28 -7.08 27.00
N ASP A 294 14.80 -6.60 28.14
CA ASP A 294 14.24 -5.46 28.86
C ASP A 294 14.31 -4.15 28.06
N ASP A 295 13.59 -3.11 28.51
CA ASP A 295 13.43 -1.87 27.77
C ASP A 295 14.76 -1.16 27.44
N GLU A 296 15.68 -1.10 28.41
CA GLU A 296 17.01 -0.50 28.24
C GLU A 296 17.86 -1.29 27.24
N THR A 297 17.79 -2.63 27.30
CA THR A 297 18.50 -3.50 26.39
C THR A 297 17.92 -3.43 24.98
N ARG A 298 16.60 -3.35 24.83
CA ARG A 298 15.96 -3.15 23.51
C ARG A 298 16.42 -1.85 22.85
N ALA A 299 16.40 -0.73 23.56
CA ALA A 299 16.86 0.56 23.02
C ALA A 299 18.33 0.49 22.54
N ARG A 300 19.22 -0.16 23.31
CA ARG A 300 20.63 -0.36 22.92
C ARG A 300 20.78 -1.27 21.70
N LEU A 301 20.01 -2.37 21.64
CA LEU A 301 20.00 -3.29 20.52
C LEU A 301 19.51 -2.62 19.24
N VAL A 302 18.49 -1.77 19.33
CA VAL A 302 17.94 -1.00 18.21
C VAL A 302 18.97 -0.02 17.66
N GLU A 303 19.64 0.76 18.51
CA GLU A 303 20.69 1.67 18.02
C GLU A 303 21.87 0.90 17.39
N GLY A 304 22.25 -0.23 18.00
CA GLY A 304 23.23 -1.14 17.43
C GLY A 304 22.84 -1.64 16.04
N ALA A 305 21.58 -2.05 15.86
CA ALA A 305 21.04 -2.50 14.59
C ALA A 305 20.96 -1.37 13.56
N ARG A 306 20.53 -0.16 13.94
CA ARG A 306 20.53 1.02 13.05
C ARG A 306 21.94 1.31 12.52
N ARG A 307 22.96 1.24 13.38
CA ARG A 307 24.36 1.40 12.94
C ARG A 307 24.77 0.33 11.94
N ILE A 308 24.49 -0.95 12.20
CA ILE A 308 24.79 -2.05 11.27
C ILE A 308 24.12 -1.81 9.91
N LEU A 309 22.85 -1.40 9.90
CA LEU A 309 22.10 -1.16 8.67
C LEU A 309 22.64 0.05 7.88
N ARG A 310 23.15 1.09 8.56
CA ARG A 310 23.80 2.24 7.90
C ARG A 310 25.14 1.86 7.28
N GLU A 311 25.95 1.06 7.97
CA GLU A 311 27.28 0.64 7.50
C GLU A 311 27.20 -0.45 6.43
N HIS A 312 26.24 -1.37 6.57
CA HIS A 312 26.09 -2.56 5.75
C HIS A 312 24.62 -2.78 5.37
N PRO A 313 24.03 -1.91 4.53
CA PRO A 313 22.64 -2.03 4.14
C PRO A 313 22.40 -3.36 3.40
N PRO A 314 21.33 -4.10 3.74
CA PRO A 314 20.99 -5.32 3.03
C PRO A 314 20.63 -5.01 1.57
N ALA A 315 20.99 -5.93 0.66
CA ALA A 315 20.57 -5.82 -0.73
C ALA A 315 19.03 -5.86 -0.83
N PRO A 316 18.39 -5.03 -1.69
CA PRO A 316 16.94 -5.01 -1.87
C PRO A 316 16.35 -6.38 -2.25
N ARG A 317 17.15 -7.25 -2.86
CA ARG A 317 16.79 -8.63 -3.16
C ARG A 317 17.78 -9.60 -2.54
N PHE A 318 17.24 -10.62 -1.89
CA PHE A 318 17.98 -11.67 -1.23
C PHE A 318 18.95 -12.39 -2.18
N LEU A 319 18.50 -12.69 -3.41
CA LEU A 319 19.31 -13.41 -4.39
C LEU A 319 20.50 -12.61 -4.92
N ASP A 320 20.50 -11.28 -4.77
CA ASP A 320 21.61 -10.44 -5.23
C ASP A 320 22.89 -10.69 -4.41
N ARG A 321 22.76 -11.31 -3.22
CA ARG A 321 23.90 -11.77 -2.42
C ARG A 321 24.67 -12.93 -3.05
N TYR A 322 24.07 -13.65 -4.01
CA TYR A 322 24.66 -14.80 -4.69
C TYR A 322 25.08 -14.49 -6.13
N VAL A 323 25.22 -13.21 -6.50
CA VAL A 323 25.59 -12.81 -7.86
C VAL A 323 26.93 -13.41 -8.29
N ALA A 324 27.93 -13.40 -7.41
CA ALA A 324 29.24 -13.99 -7.73
C ALA A 324 29.16 -15.50 -7.99
N GLU A 325 28.33 -16.23 -7.24
CA GLU A 325 28.07 -17.66 -7.44
C GLU A 325 27.30 -17.90 -8.74
N LEU A 326 26.35 -17.02 -9.08
CA LEU A 326 25.62 -17.06 -10.34
C LEU A 326 26.54 -16.81 -11.55
N ASP A 327 27.50 -15.90 -11.44
CA ASP A 327 28.47 -15.64 -12.52
C ASP A 327 29.38 -16.86 -12.75
N ARG A 328 29.85 -17.50 -11.66
CA ARG A 328 30.67 -18.72 -11.74
C ARG A 328 29.92 -19.90 -12.35
N LEU A 329 28.58 -19.92 -12.28
CA LEU A 329 27.75 -20.96 -12.91
C LEU A 329 27.82 -20.93 -14.44
N GLY A 330 28.06 -19.76 -15.04
CA GLY A 330 28.23 -19.61 -16.49
C GLY A 330 29.49 -20.32 -17.02
N ALA A 331 30.54 -20.40 -16.20
CA ALA A 331 31.83 -20.99 -16.56
C ALA A 331 31.97 -22.48 -16.19
N THR A 332 30.96 -23.09 -15.57
CA THR A 332 31.09 -24.46 -15.04
C THR A 332 30.72 -25.53 -16.07
N ARG A 333 31.53 -26.59 -16.18
CA ARG A 333 31.25 -27.75 -17.07
C ARG A 333 29.92 -28.46 -16.79
N SER A 334 29.42 -28.43 -15.56
CA SER A 334 28.12 -29.01 -15.17
C SER A 334 27.22 -27.99 -14.46
N ARG A 335 26.60 -27.13 -15.28
CA ARG A 335 25.68 -26.07 -14.82
C ARG A 335 24.52 -26.61 -13.98
N LEU A 336 24.00 -27.78 -14.31
CA LEU A 336 22.90 -28.42 -13.57
C LEU A 336 23.30 -28.83 -12.13
N ALA A 337 24.46 -29.46 -11.97
CA ALA A 337 24.93 -29.90 -10.66
C ALA A 337 25.26 -28.71 -9.76
N ALA A 338 25.91 -27.69 -10.32
CA ALA A 338 26.25 -26.48 -9.59
C ALA A 338 25.01 -25.65 -9.22
N MET A 339 24.01 -25.56 -10.12
CA MET A 339 22.72 -24.94 -9.81
C MET A 339 21.98 -25.63 -8.65
N ARG A 340 21.98 -26.98 -8.62
CA ARG A 340 21.38 -27.74 -7.50
C ARG A 340 22.09 -27.48 -6.17
N ARG A 341 23.41 -27.31 -6.19
CA ARG A 341 24.19 -26.96 -4.98
C ARG A 341 23.83 -25.57 -4.48
N LEU A 342 23.81 -24.57 -5.37
CA LEU A 342 23.39 -23.21 -5.03
C LEU A 342 21.97 -23.20 -4.46
N GLN A 343 21.01 -23.87 -5.13
CA GLN A 343 19.65 -23.98 -4.65
C GLN A 343 19.55 -24.55 -3.21
N ARG A 344 20.33 -25.59 -2.88
CA ARG A 344 20.35 -26.16 -1.52
C ARG A 344 20.91 -25.17 -0.51
N ALA A 345 21.99 -24.47 -0.85
CA ALA A 345 22.61 -23.47 0.02
C ALA A 345 21.63 -22.32 0.33
N VAL A 346 21.02 -21.75 -0.71
CA VAL A 346 20.03 -20.66 -0.58
C VAL A 346 18.83 -21.11 0.26
N ARG A 347 18.34 -22.34 0.03
CA ARG A 347 17.22 -22.91 0.80
C ARG A 347 17.58 -23.07 2.28
N HIS A 348 18.75 -23.63 2.60
CA HIS A 348 19.19 -23.77 3.98
C HIS A 348 19.33 -22.42 4.68
N GLU A 349 19.86 -21.42 3.99
CA GLU A 349 19.99 -20.08 4.55
C GLU A 349 18.64 -19.42 4.83
N LEU A 350 17.68 -19.50 3.90
CA LEU A 350 16.32 -18.99 4.12
C LEU A 350 15.64 -19.66 5.32
N LEU A 351 15.73 -20.99 5.44
CA LEU A 351 15.15 -21.74 6.55
C LEU A 351 15.82 -21.40 7.88
N ARG A 352 17.14 -21.23 7.87
CA ARG A 352 17.89 -20.82 9.07
C ARG A 352 17.48 -19.43 9.53
N ARG A 353 17.30 -18.48 8.61
CA ARG A 353 16.93 -17.11 8.97
C ARG A 353 15.46 -16.97 9.37
N SER A 354 14.56 -17.76 8.77
CA SER A 354 13.15 -17.70 9.15
C SER A 354 12.89 -18.31 10.52
N GLN A 355 13.64 -19.34 10.95
CA GLN A 355 13.41 -20.11 12.18
C GLN A 355 11.92 -20.37 12.49
N GLY A 356 11.17 -20.81 11.47
CA GLY A 356 9.75 -21.12 11.65
C GLY A 356 8.80 -19.91 11.54
N TYR A 357 9.29 -18.71 11.21
CA TYR A 357 8.43 -17.59 10.82
C TYR A 357 7.55 -17.99 9.63
N GLY A 358 6.24 -18.07 9.86
CA GLY A 358 5.26 -18.75 9.01
C GLY A 358 4.69 -17.92 7.87
N HIS A 359 5.36 -16.85 7.43
CA HIS A 359 4.81 -15.96 6.41
C HIS A 359 4.61 -16.68 5.06
N PRO A 360 3.42 -16.62 4.42
CA PRO A 360 3.13 -17.35 3.16
C PRO A 360 4.11 -17.03 2.02
N ALA A 361 4.68 -15.82 2.01
CA ALA A 361 5.71 -15.43 1.03
C ALA A 361 6.97 -16.31 1.09
N ILE A 362 7.34 -16.82 2.28
CA ILE A 362 8.50 -17.69 2.46
C ILE A 362 8.25 -19.05 1.82
N GLU A 363 7.08 -19.64 2.05
CA GLU A 363 6.70 -20.92 1.44
C GLU A 363 6.66 -20.81 -0.09
N ARG A 364 6.09 -19.70 -0.61
CA ARG A 364 6.10 -19.40 -2.05
C ARG A 364 7.51 -19.25 -2.57
N ALA A 365 8.37 -18.50 -1.88
CA ALA A 365 9.77 -18.32 -2.27
C ALA A 365 10.53 -19.65 -2.31
N LEU A 366 10.36 -20.51 -1.30
CA LEU A 366 10.98 -21.84 -1.26
C LEU A 366 10.51 -22.72 -2.42
N ARG A 367 9.23 -22.63 -2.80
CA ARG A 367 8.63 -23.33 -3.93
C ARG A 367 9.15 -22.81 -5.27
N ASP A 368 9.24 -21.49 -5.43
CA ASP A 368 9.62 -20.82 -6.67
C ASP A 368 11.13 -20.58 -6.81
N LEU A 369 11.93 -20.94 -5.80
CA LEU A 369 13.38 -20.75 -5.76
C LEU A 369 14.10 -21.20 -7.05
N PRO A 370 13.79 -22.37 -7.65
CA PRO A 370 14.42 -22.77 -8.92
C PRO A 370 14.19 -21.74 -10.04
N ARG A 371 12.96 -21.24 -10.17
CA ARG A 371 12.58 -20.25 -11.18
C ARG A 371 13.18 -18.88 -10.86
N ALA A 372 13.31 -18.53 -9.59
CA ALA A 372 13.94 -17.29 -9.15
C ALA A 372 15.44 -17.27 -9.48
N LEU A 373 16.17 -18.35 -9.18
CA LEU A 373 17.59 -18.51 -9.53
C LEU A 373 17.82 -18.50 -11.04
N GLN A 374 16.96 -19.19 -11.81
CA GLN A 374 17.04 -19.14 -13.28
C GLN A 374 16.83 -17.73 -13.83
N ARG A 375 15.89 -16.96 -13.27
CA ARG A 375 15.67 -15.56 -13.66
C ARG A 375 16.87 -14.69 -13.30
N ALA A 376 17.43 -14.85 -12.11
CA ALA A 376 18.62 -14.12 -11.68
C ALA A 376 19.81 -14.40 -12.62
N LEU A 377 20.03 -15.67 -12.97
CA LEU A 377 21.09 -16.07 -13.91
C LEU A 377 20.92 -15.45 -15.30
N ARG A 378 19.69 -15.49 -15.86
CA ARG A 378 19.41 -14.85 -17.16
C ARG A 378 19.60 -13.33 -17.14
N ARG A 379 19.35 -12.67 -16.00
CA ARG A 379 19.60 -11.23 -15.85
C ARG A 379 21.10 -10.94 -15.89
N GLN A 380 21.92 -11.77 -15.24
CA GLN A 380 23.38 -11.61 -15.27
C GLN A 380 23.96 -11.83 -16.68
N GLU A 381 23.50 -12.87 -17.39
CA GLU A 381 23.91 -13.12 -18.78
C GLU A 381 23.66 -11.89 -19.68
N ARG A 382 22.48 -11.26 -19.57
CA ARG A 382 22.13 -10.05 -20.35
C ARG A 382 22.90 -8.78 -19.93
N SER A 383 23.31 -8.69 -18.66
CA SER A 383 24.12 -7.57 -18.17
C SER A 383 25.58 -7.70 -18.60
N GLY A 384 26.07 -8.94 -18.78
CA GLY A 384 27.41 -9.23 -19.29
C GLY A 384 27.57 -8.95 -20.79
N GLU A 385 26.52 -9.13 -21.59
CA GLU A 385 26.51 -8.83 -23.04
C GLU A 385 26.55 -7.32 -23.38
N ARG A 386 26.32 -6.44 -22.38
CA ARG A 386 26.34 -4.97 -22.55
C ARG A 386 27.65 -4.31 -22.07
N ARG A 387 28.65 -5.11 -21.71
CA ARG A 387 30.01 -4.68 -21.36
C ARG A 387 30.96 -5.19 -22.44
#